data_AF-A0A644Y879-F1
#
_entry.id   AF-A0A644Y879-F1
#
_cell.length_a   1.000
_cell.length_b   1.000
_cell.length_c   1.000
_cell.angle_alpha   90.00
_cell.angle_beta   90.00
_cell.angle_gamma   90.00
#
_symmetry.space_group_name_H-M   'P 1'
#
loop_
_entity.id
_entity.type
_entity.pdbx_description
1 polymer ?
#
loop_
_entity_poly.entity_id
_entity_poly.type
_entity_poly.pdbx_seq_one_letter_code
_entity_poly.pdbx_strand_id
1 'polypeptide(L)'
;MNIFKFEFKRLLKSCLIWSLVCGMMIVLFMSLFPSMSDMGMQELVNNKMSALSQDMLKAFNIDAGIDFSDIFNYLAYVIQYIAMASAVYAAILGVNSLIKEESQGTIEFLYSKPIKRSKIVSYKLLSIISIYFLYIVIIGATTIFVCMAVKPDNVEIMDLLVNIKIVYMGMFILGLVFMFIGMFISALANPPRT
;
A
#
# COMPACT_ATOMS: atom_id res chain seq x y z
N MET A 1 11.06 -10.60 -27.27
CA MET A 1 10.72 -9.64 -26.20
C MET A 1 10.20 -10.42 -25.00
N ASN A 2 10.83 -10.30 -23.84
CA ASN A 2 10.32 -10.94 -22.62
C ASN A 2 9.20 -10.06 -22.06
N ILE A 3 7.94 -10.53 -22.15
CA ILE A 3 6.72 -9.78 -21.77
C ILE A 3 6.85 -9.25 -20.34
N PHE A 4 7.35 -10.09 -19.43
CA PHE A 4 7.57 -9.72 -18.04
C PHE A 4 8.51 -8.52 -17.88
N LYS A 5 9.69 -8.55 -18.54
CA LYS A 5 10.69 -7.47 -18.42
C LYS A 5 10.17 -6.15 -18.99
N PHE A 6 9.39 -6.22 -20.09
CA PHE A 6 8.79 -5.05 -20.70
C PHE A 6 7.76 -4.41 -19.77
N GLU A 7 6.85 -5.22 -19.23
CA GLU A 7 5.82 -4.78 -18.29
C GLU A 7 6.41 -4.22 -17.00
N PHE A 8 7.36 -4.93 -16.42
CA PHE A 8 8.03 -4.52 -15.19
C PHE A 8 8.70 -3.14 -15.34
N LYS A 9 9.46 -2.92 -16.42
CA LYS A 9 10.10 -1.61 -16.68
C LYS A 9 9.08 -0.49 -16.87
N ARG A 10 7.95 -0.79 -17.52
CA ARG A 10 6.87 0.18 -17.74
C ARG A 10 6.20 0.59 -16.42
N LEU A 11 5.93 -0.38 -15.56
CA LEU A 11 5.24 -0.18 -14.28
C LEU A 11 6.16 0.39 -13.19
N LEU A 12 7.48 0.25 -13.33
CA LEU A 12 8.45 0.73 -12.35
C LEU A 12 8.33 2.23 -12.06
N LYS A 13 8.08 3.06 -13.08
CA LYS A 13 7.88 4.50 -12.89
C LYS A 13 6.67 4.79 -12.00
N SER A 14 5.56 4.11 -12.24
CA SER A 14 4.36 4.22 -11.41
C SER A 14 4.65 3.77 -9.97
N CYS A 15 5.33 2.63 -9.82
CA CYS A 15 5.73 2.11 -8.51
C CYS A 15 6.52 3.14 -7.70
N LEU A 16 7.55 3.75 -8.30
CA LEU A 16 8.37 4.75 -7.63
C LEU A 16 7.58 6.00 -7.23
N ILE A 17 6.65 6.48 -8.07
CA ILE A 17 5.80 7.62 -7.73
C ILE A 17 4.90 7.29 -6.54
N TRP A 18 4.23 6.14 -6.57
CA TRP A 18 3.36 5.70 -5.46
C TRP A 18 4.15 5.45 -4.17
N SER A 19 5.33 4.84 -4.26
CA SER A 19 6.23 4.68 -3.12
C SER A 19 6.72 6.01 -2.56
N LEU A 20 7.00 7.00 -3.42
CA LEU A 20 7.42 8.34 -2.98
C LEU A 20 6.29 9.07 -2.26
N VAL A 21 5.07 9.06 -2.80
CA VAL A 21 3.90 9.71 -2.18
C VAL A 21 3.57 9.07 -0.84
N CYS A 22 3.40 7.73 -0.80
CA CYS A 22 3.10 7.02 0.44
C CYS A 22 4.26 7.10 1.45
N GLY A 23 5.51 7.04 0.97
CA GLY A 23 6.71 7.19 1.80
C GLY A 23 6.80 8.58 2.45
N MET A 24 6.53 9.64 1.69
CA MET A 24 6.47 11.01 2.23
C MET A 24 5.36 11.16 3.27
N MET A 25 4.19 10.55 3.05
CA MET A 25 3.12 10.55 4.07
C MET A 25 3.57 9.87 5.36
N ILE A 26 4.22 8.70 5.28
CA ILE A 26 4.74 8.00 6.46
C ILE A 26 5.76 8.87 7.20
N VAL A 27 6.73 9.44 6.48
CA VAL A 27 7.74 10.33 7.07
C VAL A 27 7.08 11.51 7.78
N LEU A 28 6.12 12.16 7.11
CA LEU A 28 5.41 13.31 7.66
C LEU A 28 4.65 12.94 8.93
N PHE A 29 3.82 11.91 8.90
CA PHE A 29 3.04 11.53 10.09
C PHE A 29 3.93 11.06 11.23
N MET A 30 4.93 10.22 10.96
CA MET A 30 5.85 9.75 12.01
C MET A 30 6.75 10.85 12.56
N SER A 31 7.03 11.91 11.79
CA SER A 31 7.78 13.07 12.31
C SER A 31 7.01 13.85 13.38
N LEU A 32 5.67 13.68 13.45
CA LEU A 32 4.81 14.28 14.47
C LEU A 32 4.70 13.43 15.74
N PHE A 33 5.19 12.19 15.73
CA PHE A 33 5.13 11.30 16.90
C PHE A 33 5.81 11.89 18.16
N PRO A 34 7.02 12.52 18.08
CA PRO A 34 7.64 13.11 19.27
C PRO A 34 6.74 14.13 19.96
N SER A 35 6.02 14.95 19.18
CA SER A 35 5.06 15.91 19.72
C SER A 35 3.84 15.25 20.36
N MET A 36 3.48 14.03 19.96
CA MET A 36 2.40 13.26 20.60
C MET A 36 2.87 12.57 21.89
N SER A 37 4.17 12.27 22.01
CA SER A 37 4.77 11.71 23.23
C SER A 37 5.03 12.73 24.34
N ASP A 38 4.94 14.03 24.04
CA ASP A 38 5.09 15.09 25.05
C ASP A 38 3.87 15.13 25.98
N MET A 39 4.11 15.08 27.30
CA MET A 39 3.06 15.06 28.33
C MET A 39 2.05 16.22 28.22
N GLY A 40 2.50 17.41 27.81
CA GLY A 40 1.61 18.56 27.62
C GLY A 40 0.64 18.41 26.43
N MET A 41 1.05 17.67 25.39
CA MET A 41 0.19 17.35 24.25
C MET A 41 -0.73 16.16 24.55
N GLN A 42 -0.30 15.18 25.35
CA GLN A 42 -1.16 14.09 25.80
C GLN A 42 -2.41 14.59 26.53
N GLU A 43 -2.24 15.54 27.45
CA GLU A 43 -3.35 16.13 28.19
C GLU A 43 -4.30 16.89 27.26
N LEU A 44 -3.76 17.62 26.29
CA LEU A 44 -4.56 18.35 25.30
C LEU A 44 -5.29 17.40 24.35
N VAL A 45 -4.65 16.35 23.83
CA VAL A 45 -5.28 15.36 22.96
C VAL A 45 -6.36 14.59 23.72
N ASN A 46 -6.09 14.14 24.95
CA ASN A 46 -7.09 13.45 25.78
C ASN A 46 -8.28 14.35 26.13
N ASN A 47 -8.05 15.62 26.47
CA ASN A 47 -9.11 16.59 26.74
C ASN A 47 -9.93 16.98 25.50
N LYS A 48 -9.33 16.93 24.30
CA LYS A 48 -10.04 17.17 23.04
C LYS A 48 -10.76 15.93 22.53
N MET A 49 -10.19 14.74 22.73
CA MET A 49 -10.83 13.46 22.38
C MET A 49 -12.02 13.14 23.29
N SER A 50 -11.95 13.49 24.57
CA SER A 50 -13.11 13.37 25.47
C SER A 50 -14.25 14.33 25.14
N ALA A 51 -13.96 15.41 24.39
CA ALA A 51 -14.96 16.33 23.86
C ALA A 51 -15.58 15.84 22.52
N LEU A 52 -15.00 14.82 21.87
CA LEU A 52 -15.59 14.19 20.69
C LEU A 52 -16.66 13.17 21.12
N SER A 53 -17.79 13.13 20.42
CA SER A 53 -18.81 12.12 20.68
C SER A 53 -18.29 10.73 20.35
N GLN A 54 -18.81 9.71 21.05
CA GLN A 54 -18.40 8.32 20.86
C GLN A 54 -18.60 7.83 19.41
N ASP A 55 -19.58 8.39 18.69
CA ASP A 55 -19.82 8.10 17.28
C ASP A 55 -18.74 8.68 16.35
N MET A 56 -18.18 9.83 16.69
CA MET A 56 -17.06 10.42 15.93
C MET A 56 -15.79 9.60 16.12
N LEU A 57 -15.46 9.19 17.35
CA LEU A 57 -14.28 8.35 17.63
C LEU A 57 -14.35 7.01 16.87
N LYS A 58 -15.52 6.37 16.88
CA LYS A 58 -15.76 5.14 16.09
C LYS A 58 -15.61 5.36 14.59
N ALA A 59 -16.09 6.49 14.06
CA ALA A 59 -15.97 6.79 12.63
C ALA A 59 -14.51 6.95 12.17
N PHE A 60 -13.63 7.46 13.05
CA PHE A 60 -12.19 7.55 12.80
C PHE A 60 -11.41 6.26 13.14
N ASN A 61 -12.11 5.20 13.58
CA ASN A 61 -11.50 3.95 14.06
C ASN A 61 -10.52 4.17 15.22
N ILE A 62 -10.81 5.18 16.06
CA ILE A 62 -10.07 5.48 17.27
C ILE A 62 -10.86 4.89 18.42
N ASP A 63 -10.34 3.83 19.06
CA ASP A 63 -10.94 3.29 20.27
C ASP A 63 -10.72 4.29 21.42
N ALA A 64 -11.70 4.44 22.31
CA ALA A 64 -11.76 5.51 23.31
C ALA A 64 -10.69 5.44 24.43
N GLY A 65 -9.62 4.67 24.22
CA GLY A 65 -8.48 4.50 25.11
C GLY A 65 -7.16 4.24 24.38
N ILE A 66 -7.05 4.58 23.08
CA ILE A 66 -5.78 4.46 22.35
C ILE A 66 -4.78 5.49 22.89
N ASP A 67 -3.67 4.99 23.43
CA ASP A 67 -2.53 5.83 23.82
C ASP A 67 -1.64 6.07 22.59
N PHE A 68 -1.70 7.30 22.05
CA PHE A 68 -0.89 7.76 20.93
C PHE A 68 0.59 8.01 21.29
N SER A 69 0.93 7.92 22.57
CA SER A 69 2.32 7.97 23.05
C SER A 69 3.05 6.67 22.76
N ASP A 70 2.33 5.57 22.59
CA ASP A 70 2.90 4.31 22.16
C ASP A 70 3.16 4.35 20.65
N ILE A 71 4.41 4.10 20.27
CA ILE A 71 4.85 4.07 18.88
C ILE A 71 4.08 3.03 18.05
N PHE A 72 3.68 1.90 18.64
CA PHE A 72 2.94 0.85 17.94
C PHE A 72 1.50 1.28 17.62
N ASN A 73 0.83 1.93 18.58
CA ASN A 73 -0.52 2.44 18.40
C ASN A 73 -0.55 3.58 17.38
N TYR A 74 0.39 4.52 17.50
CA TYR A 74 0.52 5.61 16.55
C TYR A 74 0.87 5.10 15.14
N LEU A 75 1.78 4.14 15.04
CA LEU A 75 2.13 3.52 13.77
C LEU A 75 0.93 2.79 13.15
N ALA A 76 0.14 2.05 13.93
CA ALA A 76 -1.06 1.38 13.45
C ALA A 76 -2.07 2.37 12.85
N TYR A 77 -2.27 3.51 13.50
CA TYR A 77 -3.11 4.61 13.01
C TYR A 77 -2.61 5.16 11.66
N VAL A 78 -1.32 5.45 11.54
CA VAL A 78 -0.72 5.94 10.28
C VAL A 78 -0.83 4.91 9.16
N ILE A 79 -0.52 3.65 9.48
CA ILE A 79 -0.55 2.52 8.54
C ILE A 79 -1.94 2.27 7.98
N GLN A 80 -3.02 2.55 8.71
CA GLN A 80 -4.39 2.39 8.20
C GLN A 80 -4.63 3.20 6.92
N TYR A 81 -4.20 4.47 6.91
CA TYR A 81 -4.34 5.33 5.72
C TYR A 81 -3.46 4.86 4.56
N ILE A 82 -2.25 4.39 4.86
CA ILE A 82 -1.34 3.81 3.87
C ILE A 82 -1.92 2.50 3.31
N ALA A 83 -2.61 1.70 4.12
CA ALA A 83 -3.24 0.45 3.70
C ALA A 83 -4.35 0.74 2.68
N MET A 84 -5.16 1.77 2.92
CA MET A 84 -6.19 2.21 1.97
C MET A 84 -5.56 2.69 0.66
N ALA A 85 -4.52 3.53 0.70
CA ALA A 85 -3.82 3.98 -0.50
C ALA A 85 -3.18 2.80 -1.27
N SER A 86 -2.59 1.86 -0.55
CA SER A 86 -2.01 0.63 -1.10
C SER A 86 -3.04 -0.25 -1.80
N ALA A 87 -4.23 -0.39 -1.21
CA ALA A 87 -5.35 -1.13 -1.79
C ALA A 87 -5.81 -0.51 -3.11
N VAL A 88 -5.96 0.82 -3.13
CA VAL A 88 -6.30 1.58 -4.34
C VAL A 88 -5.24 1.39 -5.41
N TYR A 89 -3.95 1.49 -5.06
CA TYR A 89 -2.87 1.27 -6.00
C TYR A 89 -2.89 -0.14 -6.59
N ALA A 90 -3.09 -1.16 -5.76
CA ALA A 90 -3.20 -2.55 -6.20
C ALA A 90 -4.39 -2.78 -7.16
N ALA A 91 -5.54 -2.17 -6.86
CA ALA A 91 -6.71 -2.19 -7.74
C ALA A 91 -6.40 -1.52 -9.09
N ILE A 92 -5.74 -0.36 -9.10
CA ILE A 92 -5.34 0.35 -10.32
C ILE A 92 -4.39 -0.50 -11.17
N LEU A 93 -3.43 -1.21 -10.56
CA LEU A 93 -2.55 -2.15 -11.26
C LEU A 93 -3.35 -3.29 -11.90
N GLY A 94 -4.33 -3.84 -11.18
CA GLY A 94 -5.23 -4.88 -11.68
C GLY A 94 -6.07 -4.42 -12.87
N VAL A 95 -6.77 -3.28 -12.72
CA VAL A 95 -7.66 -2.71 -13.76
C VAL A 95 -6.89 -2.36 -15.04
N ASN A 96 -5.67 -1.83 -14.92
CA ASN A 96 -4.89 -1.43 -16.09
C ASN A 96 -4.14 -2.59 -16.76
N SER A 97 -4.24 -3.81 -16.24
CA SER A 97 -3.45 -4.94 -16.74
C SER A 97 -3.84 -5.41 -18.15
N LEU A 98 -5.14 -5.36 -18.50
CA LEU A 98 -5.65 -5.77 -19.82
C LEU A 98 -6.17 -4.57 -20.64
N ILE A 99 -6.96 -3.66 -20.03
CA ILE A 99 -7.60 -2.52 -20.74
C ILE A 99 -6.58 -1.61 -21.46
N LYS A 100 -5.38 -1.45 -20.88
CA LYS A 100 -4.39 -0.49 -21.39
C LYS A 100 -3.82 -0.89 -22.76
N GLU A 101 -3.75 -2.17 -23.07
CA GLU A 101 -3.24 -2.63 -24.37
C GLU A 101 -4.30 -2.63 -25.46
N GLU A 102 -5.56 -2.86 -25.08
CA GLU A 102 -6.71 -2.77 -25.97
C GLU A 102 -6.96 -1.32 -26.37
N SER A 103 -6.98 -0.39 -25.40
CA SER A 103 -7.14 1.04 -25.68
C SER A 103 -6.02 1.63 -26.55
N GLN A 104 -4.82 1.05 -26.51
CA GLN A 104 -3.67 1.47 -27.33
C GLN A 104 -3.57 0.72 -28.66
N GLY A 105 -4.49 -0.21 -28.96
CA GLY A 105 -4.45 -1.02 -30.20
C GLY A 105 -3.25 -1.98 -30.30
N THR A 106 -2.49 -2.16 -29.22
CA THR A 106 -1.26 -2.98 -29.21
C THR A 106 -1.52 -4.47 -29.02
N ILE A 107 -2.77 -4.85 -28.73
CA ILE A 107 -3.15 -6.24 -28.46
C ILE A 107 -3.04 -7.13 -29.72
N GLU A 108 -3.30 -6.58 -30.91
CA GLU A 108 -3.16 -7.29 -32.19
C GLU A 108 -1.70 -7.68 -32.46
N PHE A 109 -0.75 -6.82 -32.10
CA PHE A 109 0.68 -7.12 -32.17
C PHE A 109 1.11 -8.21 -31.17
N LEU A 110 0.47 -8.28 -30.00
CA LEU A 110 0.73 -9.33 -29.02
C LEU A 110 0.15 -10.67 -29.45
N TYR A 111 -1.03 -10.66 -30.07
CA TYR A 111 -1.73 -11.85 -30.56
C TYR A 111 -1.19 -12.38 -31.89
N SER A 112 -0.51 -11.57 -32.71
CA SER A 112 0.18 -12.05 -33.92
C SER A 112 1.41 -12.89 -33.62
N LYS A 113 1.88 -12.93 -32.36
CA LYS A 113 3.00 -13.78 -31.95
C LYS A 113 2.50 -15.19 -31.64
N PRO A 114 3.33 -16.23 -31.91
CA PRO A 114 2.99 -17.63 -31.62
C PRO A 114 3.09 -17.94 -30.11
N ILE A 115 2.34 -17.21 -29.29
CA ILE A 115 2.30 -17.32 -27.83
C ILE A 115 0.85 -17.56 -27.41
N LYS A 116 0.61 -18.56 -26.56
CA LYS A 116 -0.73 -18.86 -26.01
C LYS A 116 -1.26 -17.67 -25.21
N ARG A 117 -2.55 -17.33 -25.36
CA ARG A 117 -3.22 -16.24 -24.63
C ARG A 117 -3.10 -16.37 -23.10
N SER A 118 -3.25 -17.59 -22.57
CA SER A 118 -3.07 -17.86 -21.14
C SER A 118 -1.68 -17.48 -20.64
N LYS A 119 -0.64 -17.72 -21.45
CA LYS A 119 0.75 -17.40 -21.11
C LYS A 119 0.98 -15.88 -21.03
N ILE A 120 0.31 -15.09 -21.88
CA ILE A 120 0.36 -13.63 -21.84
C ILE A 120 -0.24 -13.11 -20.53
N VAL A 121 -1.42 -13.60 -20.15
CA VAL A 121 -2.11 -13.21 -18.90
C VAL A 121 -1.28 -13.59 -17.68
N SER A 122 -0.70 -14.79 -17.63
CA SER A 122 0.16 -15.21 -16.51
C SER A 122 1.39 -14.34 -16.35
N TYR A 123 2.07 -13.96 -17.45
CA TYR A 123 3.22 -13.07 -17.37
C TYR A 123 2.85 -11.65 -16.92
N LYS A 124 1.68 -11.15 -17.32
CA LYS A 124 1.15 -9.86 -16.84
C LYS A 124 0.87 -9.90 -15.35
N LEU A 125 0.15 -10.93 -14.89
CA LEU A 125 -0.15 -11.15 -13.48
C LEU A 125 1.14 -11.19 -12.65
N LEU A 126 2.13 -11.98 -13.09
CA LEU A 126 3.42 -12.04 -12.40
C LEU A 126 4.14 -10.68 -12.37
N SER A 127 4.01 -9.88 -13.43
CA SER A 127 4.61 -8.54 -13.51
C SER A 127 3.98 -7.57 -12.51
N ILE A 128 2.65 -7.51 -12.44
CA ILE A 128 1.94 -6.63 -11.50
C ILE A 128 2.14 -7.07 -10.05
N ILE A 129 2.16 -8.38 -9.76
CA ILE A 129 2.49 -8.90 -8.42
C ILE A 129 3.92 -8.53 -8.03
N SER A 130 4.88 -8.71 -8.93
CA SER A 130 6.29 -8.37 -8.66
C SER A 130 6.48 -6.88 -8.40
N ILE A 131 5.74 -6.03 -9.12
CA ILE A 131 5.77 -4.57 -8.92
C ILE A 131 5.13 -4.18 -7.59
N TYR A 132 4.00 -4.78 -7.24
CA TYR A 132 3.34 -4.52 -5.97
C TYR A 132 4.17 -5.02 -4.78
N PHE A 133 4.82 -6.18 -4.92
CA PHE A 133 5.79 -6.66 -3.94
C PHE A 133 6.95 -5.69 -3.75
N LEU A 134 7.52 -5.17 -4.84
CA LEU A 134 8.57 -4.15 -4.77
C LEU A 134 8.10 -2.89 -4.03
N TYR A 135 6.87 -2.42 -4.33
CA TYR A 135 6.24 -1.30 -3.63
C TYR A 135 6.14 -1.54 -2.12
N ILE A 136 5.66 -2.72 -1.71
CA ILE A 136 5.57 -3.11 -0.29
C ILE A 136 6.94 -3.12 0.38
N VAL A 137 7.97 -3.65 -0.29
CA VAL A 137 9.35 -3.68 0.25
C VAL A 137 9.89 -2.26 0.44
N ILE A 138 9.69 -1.36 -0.53
CA ILE A 138 10.16 0.04 -0.44
C ILE A 138 9.50 0.75 0.74
N ILE A 139 8.20 0.60 0.93
CA ILE A 139 7.46 1.29 1.98
C ILE A 139 7.72 0.67 3.35
N GLY A 140 7.83 -0.66 3.42
CA GLY A 140 8.27 -1.36 4.61
C GLY A 140 9.66 -0.89 5.06
N ALA A 141 10.61 -0.78 4.12
CA ALA A 141 11.94 -0.24 4.42
C ALA A 141 11.90 1.23 4.88
N THR A 142 11.07 2.06 4.24
CA THR A 142 10.86 3.46 4.64
C THR A 142 10.32 3.55 6.06
N THR A 143 9.36 2.69 6.41
CA THR A 143 8.77 2.66 7.75
C THR A 143 9.78 2.23 8.80
N ILE A 144 10.58 1.19 8.52
CA ILE A 144 11.64 0.75 9.42
C ILE A 144 12.64 1.89 9.66
N PHE A 145 13.07 2.57 8.59
CA PHE A 145 14.01 3.68 8.69
C PHE A 145 13.48 4.82 9.56
N VAL A 146 12.22 5.20 9.36
CA VAL A 146 11.59 6.29 10.10
C VAL A 146 11.34 5.90 11.56
N CYS A 147 10.85 4.68 11.81
CA CYS A 147 10.66 4.18 13.17
C CYS A 147 11.99 4.08 13.92
N MET A 148 13.10 3.72 13.26
CA MET A 148 14.43 3.73 13.88
C MET A 148 14.89 5.15 14.27
N ALA A 149 14.51 6.17 13.50
CA ALA A 149 14.87 7.56 13.80
C ALA A 149 14.05 8.18 14.95
N VAL A 150 12.83 7.67 15.17
CA VAL A 150 11.83 8.23 16.10
C VAL A 150 11.64 7.37 17.35
N LYS A 151 12.23 6.17 17.37
CA LYS A 151 12.10 5.19 18.44
C LYS A 151 12.47 5.77 19.82
N PRO A 152 11.63 5.56 20.85
CA PRO A 152 12.02 5.77 22.25
C PRO A 152 12.92 4.63 22.77
N ASP A 153 13.82 4.94 23.72
CA ASP A 153 14.91 4.05 24.19
C ASP A 153 14.44 2.70 24.76
N ASN A 154 13.18 2.62 25.19
CA ASN A 154 12.57 1.47 25.85
C ASN A 154 12.05 0.37 24.90
N VAL A 155 12.06 0.57 23.58
CA VAL A 155 11.46 -0.40 22.63
C VAL A 155 12.51 -1.36 22.08
N GLU A 156 12.30 -2.68 22.17
CA GLU A 156 13.21 -3.63 21.54
C GLU A 156 13.15 -3.57 20.01
N ILE A 157 14.32 -3.59 19.35
CA ILE A 157 14.41 -3.49 17.88
C ILE A 157 13.78 -4.72 17.22
N MET A 158 13.91 -5.89 17.85
CA MET A 158 13.40 -7.14 17.30
C MET A 158 11.87 -7.15 17.23
N ASP A 159 11.21 -6.72 18.30
CA ASP A 159 9.75 -6.61 18.35
C ASP A 159 9.21 -5.62 17.32
N LEU A 160 9.91 -4.49 17.15
CA LEU A 160 9.58 -3.50 16.13
C LEU A 160 9.63 -4.08 14.71
N LEU A 161 10.68 -4.83 14.38
CA LEU A 161 10.82 -5.47 13.07
C LEU A 161 9.76 -6.56 12.84
N VAL A 162 9.45 -7.36 13.86
CA VAL A 162 8.42 -8.40 13.78
C VAL A 162 7.04 -7.80 13.55
N ASN A 163 6.67 -6.77 14.32
CA ASN A 163 5.37 -6.10 14.19
C ASN A 163 5.21 -5.44 12.81
N ILE A 164 6.22 -4.71 12.34
CA ILE A 164 6.20 -4.11 11.00
C ILE A 164 6.06 -5.20 9.93
N LYS A 165 6.81 -6.29 10.02
CA LYS A 165 6.73 -7.40 9.06
C LYS A 165 5.32 -7.98 8.98
N ILE A 166 4.68 -8.24 10.12
CA ILE A 166 3.32 -8.81 10.18
C ILE A 166 2.32 -7.88 9.48
N VAL A 167 2.39 -6.59 9.77
CA VAL A 167 1.49 -5.58 9.20
C VAL A 167 1.66 -5.47 7.68
N TYR A 168 2.90 -5.37 7.19
CA TYR A 168 3.16 -5.28 5.75
C TYR A 168 2.83 -6.58 5.00
N MET A 169 2.93 -7.74 5.66
CA MET A 169 2.44 -9.01 5.11
C MET A 169 0.91 -9.00 4.95
N GLY A 170 0.18 -8.47 5.94
CA GLY A 170 -1.26 -8.24 5.85
C GLY A 170 -1.63 -7.30 4.70
N MET A 171 -0.93 -6.18 4.56
CA MET A 171 -1.11 -5.23 3.44
C MET A 171 -0.83 -5.86 2.07
N PHE A 172 0.16 -6.75 1.99
CA PHE A 172 0.44 -7.46 0.75
C PHE A 172 -0.74 -8.36 0.35
N ILE A 173 -1.27 -9.14 1.28
CA ILE A 173 -2.43 -10.01 1.05
C ILE A 173 -3.67 -9.18 0.67
N LEU A 174 -3.94 -8.11 1.40
CA LEU A 174 -5.06 -7.21 1.11
C LEU A 174 -4.94 -6.63 -0.30
N GLY A 175 -3.76 -6.16 -0.70
CA GLY A 175 -3.54 -5.65 -2.05
C GLY A 175 -3.74 -6.70 -3.14
N LEU A 176 -3.34 -7.95 -2.91
CA LEU A 176 -3.61 -9.03 -3.87
C LEU A 176 -5.11 -9.19 -4.11
N VAL A 177 -5.94 -9.15 -3.07
CA VAL A 177 -7.41 -9.22 -3.21
C VAL A 177 -7.92 -8.11 -4.13
N PHE A 178 -7.56 -6.85 -3.86
CA PHE A 178 -7.97 -5.71 -4.69
C PHE A 178 -7.40 -5.77 -6.11
N MET A 179 -6.19 -6.28 -6.28
CA MET A 179 -5.57 -6.48 -7.59
C MET A 179 -6.34 -7.52 -8.43
N PHE A 180 -6.73 -8.65 -7.84
CA PHE A 180 -7.53 -9.66 -8.52
C PHE A 180 -8.92 -9.15 -8.89
N ILE A 181 -9.57 -8.40 -7.99
CA ILE A 181 -10.84 -7.72 -8.29
C ILE A 181 -10.66 -6.75 -9.47
N GLY A 182 -9.61 -5.93 -9.44
CA GLY A 182 -9.31 -5.00 -10.52
C GLY A 182 -9.07 -5.71 -11.86
N MET A 183 -8.34 -6.82 -11.84
CA MET A 183 -8.09 -7.63 -13.04
C MET A 183 -9.36 -8.30 -13.57
N PHE A 184 -10.25 -8.74 -12.69
CA PHE A 184 -11.55 -9.27 -13.07
C PHE A 184 -12.43 -8.21 -13.76
N ILE A 185 -12.49 -7.00 -13.18
CA ILE A 185 -13.16 -5.85 -13.81
C ILE A 185 -12.52 -5.54 -15.17
N SER A 186 -11.19 -5.57 -15.25
CA SER A 186 -10.47 -5.35 -16.51
C SER A 186 -10.83 -6.38 -17.59
N ALA A 187 -11.16 -7.61 -17.23
CA ALA A 187 -11.55 -8.65 -18.17
C ALA A 187 -13.02 -8.53 -18.61
N LEU A 188 -13.91 -8.01 -17.75
CA LEU A 188 -15.33 -7.83 -18.07
C LEU A 188 -15.59 -6.57 -18.90
N ALA A 189 -14.85 -5.49 -18.65
CA ALA A 189 -15.11 -4.19 -19.26
C ALA A 189 -15.00 -4.21 -20.80
N ASN A 190 -14.26 -5.17 -21.36
CA ASN A 190 -14.10 -5.34 -22.81
C ASN A 190 -14.21 -6.83 -23.18
N PRO A 191 -15.41 -7.34 -23.53
CA PRO A 191 -15.51 -8.68 -24.09
C PRO A 191 -14.72 -8.75 -25.41
N PRO A 192 -14.03 -9.86 -25.69
CA PRO A 192 -13.28 -10.02 -26.93
C PRO A 192 -14.21 -9.79 -28.12
N ARG A 193 -13.89 -8.81 -28.96
CA ARG A 193 -14.51 -8.67 -30.28
C ARG A 193 -14.14 -9.93 -31.07
N THR A 194 -15.09 -10.85 -31.16
CA THR A 194 -15.04 -12.07 -31.99
C THR A 194 -14.92 -11.72 -33.45
#